data_AF-A0A858CU57-F1
#
_entry.id   AF-A0A858CU57-F1
#
_cell.length_a   1.000
_cell.length_b   1.000
_cell.length_c   1.000
_cell.angle_alpha   90.00
_cell.angle_beta   90.00
_cell.angle_gamma   90.00
#
_symmetry.space_group_name_H-M   'P 1'
#
loop_
_entity.id
_entity.type
_entity.pdbx_description
1 polymer ?
#
loop_
_entity_poly.entity_id
_entity_poly.type
_entity_poly.pdbx_seq_one_letter_code
_entity_poly.pdbx_strand_id
1 'polypeptide(L)'
;MPKKNDLSIFKKVESVNSVKPNEPKSILAPKTVGRKPKSAEDKESEIVAIKFTKAELAKLEEKAGLVPKSTYLKHILRSKTDIFD
;
A
#
# COMPACT_ATOMS: atom_id res chain seq x y z
N MET A 1 10.41 26.74 54.56
CA MET A 1 9.73 26.37 53.30
C MET A 1 10.67 26.59 52.14
N PRO A 2 11.08 25.55 51.40
CA PRO A 2 11.92 25.69 50.22
C PRO A 2 11.12 26.33 49.07
N LYS A 3 11.73 27.28 48.35
CA LYS A 3 11.11 27.99 47.23
C LYS A 3 10.86 27.01 46.08
N LYS A 4 9.62 26.94 45.60
CA LYS A 4 9.11 25.96 44.62
C LYS A 4 9.72 26.05 43.21
N ASN A 5 10.79 26.82 43.00
CA ASN A 5 11.35 27.03 41.66
C ASN A 5 12.87 27.21 41.67
N ASP A 6 13.57 26.35 42.41
CA ASP A 6 15.02 26.29 42.40
C ASP A 6 15.48 25.13 41.50
N LEU A 7 15.91 25.46 40.28
CA LEU A 7 16.37 24.49 39.27
C LEU A 7 17.85 24.11 39.45
N SER A 8 18.47 24.48 40.58
CA SER A 8 19.86 24.14 40.89
C SER A 8 20.15 22.64 40.99
N ILE A 9 19.11 21.79 41.05
CA ILE A 9 19.21 20.32 41.08
C ILE A 9 19.58 19.74 39.70
N PHE A 10 19.34 20.47 38.60
CA PHE A 10 19.61 19.99 37.25
C PHE A 10 21.03 20.27 36.75
N LYS A 11 21.89 20.89 37.58
CA LYS A 11 23.31 20.99 37.24
C LYS A 11 24.07 19.78 37.74
N LYS A 12 24.50 18.99 36.75
CA LYS A 12 25.57 17.99 36.78
C LYS A 12 25.13 16.57 37.15
N VAL A 13 24.55 15.89 36.17
CA VAL A 13 24.69 14.43 36.07
C VAL A 13 25.72 14.18 34.98
N GLU A 14 26.91 13.76 35.40
CA GLU A 14 27.96 13.25 34.51
C GLU A 14 27.43 12.00 33.79
N SER A 15 27.33 12.05 32.46
CA SER A 15 26.93 10.90 31.65
C SER A 15 28.11 9.93 31.53
N VAL A 16 28.22 8.99 32.48
CA VAL A 16 29.27 7.95 32.52
C VAL A 16 29.00 6.79 31.53
N ASN A 17 27.95 6.85 30.71
CA ASN A 17 27.65 5.81 29.72
C ASN A 17 28.07 6.24 28.31
N SER A 18 29.37 6.08 28.03
CA SER A 18 29.97 6.21 26.70
C SER A 18 29.52 5.05 25.80
N VAL A 19 28.39 5.22 25.12
CA VAL A 19 28.08 4.44 23.92
C VAL A 19 28.82 5.11 22.77
N LYS A 20 29.83 4.42 22.20
CA LYS A 20 30.58 4.87 21.03
C LYS A 20 29.62 5.36 19.93
N PRO A 21 29.84 6.54 19.33
CA PRO A 21 29.03 6.98 18.22
C PRO A 21 29.33 6.06 17.04
N ASN A 22 28.42 5.12 16.77
CA ASN A 22 28.38 4.43 15.49
C ASN A 22 28.12 5.52 14.44
N GLU A 23 28.89 5.51 13.36
CA GLU A 23 28.89 6.50 12.27
C GLU A 23 27.47 6.99 11.93
N PRO A 24 27.28 8.29 11.62
CA PRO A 24 25.95 8.82 11.36
C PRO A 24 25.38 8.14 10.12
N LYS A 25 24.53 7.13 10.31
CA LYS A 25 23.68 6.60 9.26
C LYS A 25 22.85 7.78 8.74
N SER A 26 23.23 8.27 7.56
CA SER A 26 22.63 9.41 6.90
C SER A 26 21.10 9.36 7.00
N ILE A 27 20.54 10.32 7.74
CA ILE A 27 19.08 10.49 7.90
C ILE A 27 18.45 10.95 6.57
N LEU A 28 19.28 11.41 5.62
CA LEU A 28 18.86 11.80 4.27
C LEU A 28 18.59 10.62 3.33
N ALA A 29 18.89 9.38 3.72
CA ALA A 29 18.51 8.23 2.91
C ALA A 29 16.99 7.98 3.07
N PRO A 30 16.17 8.15 2.02
CA PRO A 30 14.76 7.80 2.11
C PRO A 30 14.66 6.31 2.40
N LYS A 31 14.24 5.96 3.61
CA LYS A 31 13.88 4.58 3.96
C LYS A 31 12.70 4.22 3.07
N THR A 32 12.83 3.17 2.27
CA THR A 32 11.74 2.59 1.48
C THR A 32 10.75 1.89 2.42
N VAL A 33 10.00 2.69 3.17
CA VAL A 33 8.89 2.19 4.00
C VAL A 33 7.69 1.95 3.08
N GLY A 34 7.39 0.70 2.79
CA GLY A 34 6.24 0.32 1.97
C GLY A 34 6.36 -1.08 1.35
N ARG A 35 5.23 -1.63 0.88
CA ARG A 35 5.22 -2.85 0.06
C ARG A 35 5.90 -2.54 -1.29
N LYS A 36 6.70 -3.48 -1.82
CA LYS A 36 7.26 -3.36 -3.17
C LYS A 36 6.11 -3.12 -4.17
N PRO A 37 6.22 -2.14 -5.07
CA PRO A 37 5.22 -1.95 -6.12
C PRO A 37 5.19 -3.22 -6.99
N LYS A 38 3.99 -3.64 -7.41
CA LYS A 38 3.83 -4.72 -8.38
C LYS A 38 4.59 -4.38 -9.67
N SER A 39 5.22 -5.37 -10.28
CA SER A 39 5.92 -5.20 -11.56
C SER A 39 4.95 -4.70 -12.63
N ALA A 40 5.46 -4.05 -13.68
CA ALA A 40 4.60 -3.59 -14.78
C ALA A 40 3.90 -4.75 -15.49
N GLU A 41 4.49 -5.95 -15.46
CA GLU A 41 3.94 -7.19 -16.00
C GLU A 41 2.73 -7.70 -15.22
N ASP A 42 2.68 -7.46 -13.91
CA ASP A 42 1.54 -7.78 -13.05
C ASP A 42 0.41 -6.73 -13.14
N LYS A 43 0.64 -5.63 -13.89
CA LYS A 43 -0.38 -4.59 -14.09
C LYS A 43 -1.25 -4.98 -15.28
N GLU A 44 -2.55 -4.81 -15.10
CA GLU A 44 -3.56 -5.04 -16.13
C GLU A 44 -3.46 -3.90 -17.17
N SER A 45 -2.47 -3.99 -18.06
CA SER A 45 -2.05 -2.88 -18.92
C SER A 45 -2.69 -2.86 -20.31
N GLU A 46 -3.34 -3.95 -20.72
CA GLU A 46 -3.96 -4.06 -22.04
C GLU A 46 -5.48 -3.83 -21.98
N ILE A 47 -5.99 -2.97 -22.86
CA ILE A 47 -7.42 -2.61 -22.94
C ILE A 47 -8.06 -3.39 -24.08
N VAL A 48 -9.06 -4.22 -23.77
CA VAL A 48 -9.89 -4.93 -24.75
C VAL A 48 -11.27 -4.28 -24.81
N ALA A 49 -11.67 -3.79 -25.98
CA ALA A 49 -12.99 -3.22 -26.21
C ALA A 49 -13.95 -4.27 -26.78
N ILE A 50 -14.99 -4.64 -26.02
CA ILE A 50 -16.01 -5.61 -26.43
C ILE A 50 -17.34 -4.87 -26.59
N LYS A 51 -17.99 -5.05 -27.74
CA LYS A 51 -19.32 -4.50 -28.01
C LYS A 51 -20.38 -5.51 -27.61
N PHE A 52 -21.31 -5.09 -26.77
CA PHE A 52 -22.48 -5.87 -26.38
C PHE A 52 -23.76 -5.26 -26.98
N THR A 53 -24.73 -6.11 -27.25
CA THR A 53 -26.10 -5.65 -27.51
C THR A 53 -26.77 -5.18 -26.21
N LYS A 54 -27.84 -4.39 -26.31
CA LYS A 54 -28.57 -3.89 -25.12
C LYS A 54 -29.14 -5.04 -24.26
N ALA A 55 -29.60 -6.12 -24.90
CA ALA A 55 -30.15 -7.28 -24.22
C ALA A 55 -29.08 -8.07 -23.44
N GLU A 56 -27.88 -8.20 -24.02
CA GLU A 56 -26.76 -8.86 -23.35
C GLU A 56 -26.22 -8.02 -22.18
N LEU A 57 -26.19 -6.70 -22.35
CA LEU A 57 -25.76 -5.78 -21.29
C LEU A 57 -26.69 -5.83 -20.09
N ALA A 58 -28.01 -5.88 -20.30
CA ALA A 58 -28.98 -6.03 -19.21
C ALA A 58 -28.79 -7.35 -18.45
N LYS A 59 -28.58 -8.47 -19.16
CA LYS A 59 -28.27 -9.77 -18.54
C LYS A 59 -26.93 -9.77 -17.79
N LEU A 60 -25.95 -9.00 -18.28
CA LEU A 60 -24.67 -8.85 -17.61
C LEU A 60 -24.83 -8.05 -16.31
N GLU A 61 -25.62 -6.99 -16.31
CA GLU A 61 -25.90 -6.17 -15.12
C GLU A 61 -26.66 -6.95 -14.06
N GLU A 62 -27.68 -7.71 -14.46
CA GLU A 62 -28.45 -8.58 -13.56
C GLU A 62 -27.54 -9.63 -12.88
N LYS A 63 -26.62 -10.23 -13.64
CA LYS A 63 -25.69 -11.23 -13.13
C LYS A 63 -24.52 -10.66 -12.33
N ALA A 64 -24.05 -9.47 -12.70
CA ALA A 64 -22.96 -8.79 -12.00
C ALA A 64 -23.42 -8.21 -10.66
N GLY A 65 -24.67 -7.78 -10.57
CA GLY A 65 -25.25 -7.22 -9.35
C GLY A 65 -24.46 -6.02 -8.86
N LEU A 66 -23.83 -6.16 -7.69
CA LEU A 66 -23.02 -5.09 -7.06
C LEU A 66 -21.61 -4.97 -7.66
N VAL A 67 -21.12 -6.01 -8.35
CA VAL A 67 -19.75 -6.07 -8.85
C VAL A 67 -19.64 -5.30 -10.17
N PRO A 68 -18.55 -4.55 -10.41
CA PRO A 68 -18.33 -3.92 -11.71
C PRO A 68 -18.37 -4.93 -12.86
N LYS A 69 -19.06 -4.59 -13.95
CA LYS A 69 -19.22 -5.42 -15.16
C LYS A 69 -17.89 -6.02 -15.66
N SER A 70 -16.83 -5.21 -15.68
CA SER A 70 -15.49 -5.63 -16.09
C SER A 70 -14.89 -6.67 -15.16
N THR A 71 -15.06 -6.50 -13.84
CA THR A 71 -14.56 -7.44 -12.83
C THR A 71 -15.31 -8.77 -12.90
N TYR A 72 -16.64 -8.71 -13.06
CA TYR A 72 -17.45 -9.90 -13.22
C TYR A 72 -17.09 -10.70 -14.48
N LEU A 73 -16.95 -10.01 -15.62
CA LEU A 73 -16.54 -10.64 -16.87
C LEU A 73 -15.15 -11.27 -16.76
N LYS A 74 -14.20 -10.54 -16.15
CA LYS A 74 -12.84 -11.04 -15.92
C LYS A 74 -12.82 -12.27 -15.01
N HIS A 75 -13.67 -12.29 -13.98
CA HIS A 75 -13.81 -13.46 -13.13
C HIS A 75 -14.28 -14.67 -13.94
N ILE A 76 -15.35 -14.53 -14.73
CA ILE A 76 -15.84 -15.62 -15.60
C ILE A 76 -14.74 -16.11 -16.53
N LEU A 77 -14.02 -15.20 -17.18
CA LEU A 77 -12.98 -15.57 -18.13
C LEU A 77 -11.79 -16.30 -17.48
N ARG A 78 -11.59 -16.14 -16.17
CA ARG A 78 -10.53 -16.84 -15.42
C ARG A 78 -11.01 -18.12 -14.74
N SER A 79 -12.28 -18.18 -14.35
CA SER A 79 -12.80 -19.28 -13.51
C SER A 79 -13.62 -20.31 -14.27
N LYS A 80 -14.20 -19.93 -15.41
CA LYS A 80 -15.13 -20.78 -16.17
C LYS A 80 -14.66 -21.08 -17.59
N THR A 81 -13.59 -20.44 -18.04
CA THR A 81 -13.05 -20.62 -19.39
C THR A 81 -11.55 -20.79 -19.31
N ASP A 82 -11.01 -21.76 -20.06
CA ASP A 82 -9.57 -22.03 -20.14
C ASP A 82 -8.88 -21.12 -21.17
N ILE A 83 -9.35 -19.87 -21.31
CA ILE A 83 -8.85 -18.93 -22.33
C ILE A 83 -7.44 -18.41 -21.98
N PHE A 84 -7.04 -18.53 -20.71
CA PHE A 84 -5.77 -18.00 -20.19
C PHE A 84 -4.81 -19.07 -19.65
N ASP A 85 -5.16 -20.36 -19.77
CA ASP A 85 -4.29 -21.51 -19.48
C ASP A 85 -3.72 -22.09 -20.78
#